data_AF-A0A497VJ10-F1
#
_entry.id   AF-A0A497VJ10-F1
#
_cell.length_a   1.000
_cell.length_b   1.000
_cell.length_c   1.000
_cell.angle_alpha   90.00
_cell.angle_beta   90.00
_cell.angle_gamma   90.00
#
_symmetry.space_group_name_H-M   'P 1'
#
loop_
_entity.id
_entity.type
_entity.pdbx_description
1 polymer ?
#
loop_
_entity_poly.entity_id
_entity_poly.type
_entity_poly.pdbx_seq_one_letter_code
_entity_poly.pdbx_strand_id
1 'polypeptide(L)'
;MSKFRLNMARRQGELKAKEMGYHTFPVDPFEIAASEDIMVEPKPADRPGVSGGIIFHDDYVGIFYATNIVSEGFRRFTVSHELGHYFLEGHPEEILKSAPIHISKAGFSQGSNSIELEADHFASGLLMPSKLVSEVIGTSRVGLDAIETLGDRAECSLTASAIRAAECCDYPMAVIVSSGDEVAYAFLSESFKKLDKLTFLRKGGPLPASYTRDFNRNSDNVSAARTVCGQTTLADWFSCTRRLRLDEEVIGLGSYGFTLTVLSSEELAEDPDDEDQAEEEALIDSWTPRFARGR
;
A
#
# COMPACT_ATOMS: atom_id res chain seq x y z
N MET A 1 -13.23 -13.61 -1.96
CA MET A 1 -13.56 -12.21 -2.30
C MET A 1 -13.02 -11.94 -3.70
N SER A 2 -13.77 -11.29 -4.59
CA SER A 2 -13.28 -11.04 -5.95
C SER A 2 -12.28 -9.88 -5.94
N LYS A 3 -11.19 -9.98 -6.74
CA LYS A 3 -10.23 -8.89 -6.98
C LYS A 3 -10.94 -7.57 -7.36
N PHE A 4 -12.10 -7.69 -7.99
CA PHE A 4 -12.98 -6.57 -8.33
C PHE A 4 -13.43 -5.74 -7.12
N ARG A 5 -13.89 -6.35 -6.03
CA ARG A 5 -14.35 -5.58 -4.85
C ARG A 5 -13.23 -4.79 -4.19
N LEU A 6 -12.05 -5.39 -4.07
CA LEU A 6 -10.87 -4.74 -3.52
C LEU A 6 -10.43 -3.54 -4.38
N ASN A 7 -10.48 -3.68 -5.71
CA ASN A 7 -10.20 -2.57 -6.62
C ASN A 7 -11.25 -1.46 -6.51
N MET A 8 -12.53 -1.81 -6.34
CA MET A 8 -13.60 -0.82 -6.14
C MET A 8 -13.45 -0.06 -4.83
N ALA A 9 -13.16 -0.75 -3.72
CA ALA A 9 -12.95 -0.12 -2.42
C ALA A 9 -11.78 0.87 -2.46
N ARG A 10 -10.66 0.46 -3.11
CA ARG A 10 -9.54 1.36 -3.37
C ARG A 10 -9.95 2.59 -4.18
N ARG A 11 -10.65 2.39 -5.30
CA ARG A 11 -11.11 3.50 -6.16
C ARG A 11 -12.03 4.46 -5.39
N GLN A 12 -12.85 3.96 -4.48
CA GLN A 12 -13.67 4.83 -3.60
C GLN A 12 -12.81 5.69 -2.68
N GLY A 13 -11.71 5.17 -2.14
CA GLY A 13 -10.73 5.97 -1.39
C GLY A 13 -10.11 7.09 -2.24
N GLU A 14 -9.69 6.75 -3.46
CA GLU A 14 -9.13 7.74 -4.41
C GLU A 14 -10.15 8.83 -4.79
N LEU A 15 -11.41 8.43 -5.02
CA LEU A 15 -12.50 9.36 -5.31
C LEU A 15 -12.79 10.26 -4.11
N LYS A 16 -12.81 9.73 -2.89
CA LYS A 16 -13.01 10.53 -1.68
C LYS A 16 -11.89 11.57 -1.52
N ALA A 17 -10.62 11.20 -1.72
CA ALA A 17 -9.52 12.17 -1.71
C ALA A 17 -9.76 13.31 -2.74
N LYS A 18 -10.17 12.95 -3.96
CA LYS A 18 -10.47 13.92 -5.03
C LYS A 18 -11.68 14.80 -4.71
N GLU A 19 -12.75 14.24 -4.16
CA GLU A 19 -13.96 14.96 -3.74
C GLU A 19 -13.64 15.99 -2.65
N MET A 20 -12.72 15.65 -1.75
CA MET A 20 -12.22 16.52 -0.68
C MET A 20 -11.20 17.56 -1.18
N GLY A 21 -10.93 17.62 -2.48
CA GLY A 21 -10.07 18.64 -3.09
C GLY A 21 -8.57 18.34 -3.03
N TYR A 22 -8.17 17.11 -2.67
CA TYR A 22 -6.75 16.74 -2.66
C TYR A 22 -6.25 16.51 -4.08
N HIS A 23 -5.33 17.39 -4.50
CA HIS A 23 -4.63 17.32 -5.80
C HIS A 23 -3.11 17.19 -5.64
N THR A 24 -2.62 17.18 -4.41
CA THR A 24 -1.22 16.98 -4.04
C THR A 24 -1.17 16.22 -2.72
N PHE A 25 -0.04 15.60 -2.44
CA PHE A 25 0.23 15.04 -1.11
C PHE A 25 0.59 16.12 -0.08
N PRO A 26 0.41 15.84 1.23
CA PRO A 26 -0.25 14.66 1.79
C PRO A 26 -1.79 14.80 1.78
N VAL A 27 -2.50 13.67 1.67
CA VAL A 27 -3.96 13.60 1.93
C VAL A 27 -4.16 13.47 3.43
N ASP A 28 -4.89 14.38 4.09
CA ASP A 28 -5.08 14.33 5.54
C ASP A 28 -6.40 13.59 5.92
N PRO A 29 -6.32 12.36 6.47
CA PRO A 29 -7.52 11.62 6.88
C PRO A 29 -8.21 12.22 8.11
N PHE A 30 -7.52 13.00 8.94
CA PHE A 30 -8.11 13.67 10.10
C PHE A 30 -8.97 14.84 9.66
N GLU A 31 -8.53 15.63 8.67
CA GLU A 31 -9.34 16.69 8.08
C GLU A 31 -10.58 16.12 7.37
N ILE A 32 -10.44 14.99 6.67
CA ILE A 32 -11.56 14.30 6.04
C ILE A 32 -12.57 13.84 7.10
N ALA A 33 -12.12 13.20 8.19
CA ALA A 33 -12.99 12.82 9.29
C ALA A 33 -13.72 14.02 9.89
N ALA A 34 -13.00 15.11 10.17
CA ALA A 34 -13.57 16.34 10.74
C ALA A 34 -14.61 16.99 9.82
N SER A 35 -14.40 16.97 8.51
CA SER A 35 -15.34 17.53 7.53
C SER A 35 -16.67 16.77 7.43
N GLU A 36 -16.69 15.55 7.95
CA GLU A 36 -17.83 14.63 7.92
C GLU A 36 -18.43 14.46 9.33
N ASP A 37 -18.11 15.40 10.24
CA ASP A 37 -18.52 15.40 11.64
C ASP A 37 -18.14 14.11 12.41
N ILE A 38 -17.07 13.43 11.98
CA ILE A 38 -16.53 12.25 12.64
C ILE A 38 -15.47 12.66 13.66
N MET A 39 -15.71 12.35 14.93
CA MET A 39 -14.79 12.69 16.00
C MET A 39 -13.60 11.72 16.01
N VAL A 40 -12.36 12.22 15.94
CA VAL A 40 -11.15 11.39 16.02
C VAL A 40 -10.42 11.63 17.33
N GLU A 41 -10.25 10.59 18.16
CA GLU A 41 -9.58 10.70 19.45
C GLU A 41 -8.40 9.72 19.60
N PRO A 42 -7.22 10.19 20.05
CA PRO A 42 -6.17 9.29 20.50
C PRO A 42 -6.61 8.60 21.81
N LYS A 43 -6.44 7.28 21.90
CA LYS A 43 -6.72 6.53 23.14
C LYS A 43 -5.50 5.78 23.66
N PRO A 44 -5.26 5.75 24.99
CA PRO A 44 -4.28 4.86 25.59
C PRO A 44 -4.52 3.42 25.12
N ALA A 45 -3.44 2.70 24.82
CA ALA A 45 -3.53 1.28 24.51
C ALA A 45 -3.89 0.50 25.78
N ASP A 46 -5.19 0.42 26.07
CA ASP A 46 -5.77 -0.32 27.18
C ASP A 46 -5.66 -1.85 26.96
N ARG A 47 -5.53 -2.28 25.69
CA ARG A 47 -5.38 -3.68 25.29
C ARG A 47 -4.22 -3.86 24.30
N PRO A 48 -3.26 -4.76 24.59
CA PRO A 48 -2.21 -5.11 23.64
C PRO A 48 -2.79 -5.58 22.30
N GLY A 49 -2.28 -5.02 21.20
CA GLY A 49 -2.64 -5.42 19.84
C GLY A 49 -3.82 -4.69 19.21
N VAL A 50 -4.50 -3.77 19.91
CA VAL A 50 -5.50 -2.88 19.31
C VAL A 50 -4.78 -1.71 18.63
N SER A 51 -5.09 -1.44 17.36
CA SER A 51 -4.55 -0.29 16.63
C SER A 51 -5.50 0.90 16.62
N GLY A 52 -6.80 0.63 16.59
CA GLY A 52 -7.85 1.65 16.53
C GLY A 52 -9.24 1.02 16.44
N GLY A 53 -10.22 1.83 16.09
CA GLY A 53 -11.57 1.36 15.84
C GLY A 53 -12.55 2.50 15.59
N ILE A 54 -13.70 2.14 15.03
CA ILE A 54 -14.85 3.02 14.79
C ILE A 54 -16.02 2.66 15.72
N ILE A 55 -16.69 3.69 16.21
CA ILE A 55 -17.86 3.62 17.10
C ILE A 55 -19.01 4.34 16.39
N PHE A 56 -20.13 3.63 16.24
CA PHE A 56 -21.38 4.18 15.75
C PHE A 56 -22.32 4.39 16.94
N HIS A 57 -22.64 5.65 17.23
CA HIS A 57 -23.66 6.04 18.21
C HIS A 57 -24.84 6.71 17.49
N ASP A 58 -26.01 6.75 18.12
CA ASP A 58 -27.22 7.32 17.52
C ASP A 58 -27.06 8.81 17.13
N ASP A 59 -26.19 9.53 17.83
CA ASP A 59 -26.00 10.97 17.70
C ASP A 59 -24.66 11.37 17.07
N TYR A 60 -23.69 10.45 16.98
CA TYR A 60 -22.35 10.74 16.45
C TYR A 60 -21.59 9.49 16.02
N VAL A 61 -20.57 9.69 15.19
CA VAL A 61 -19.58 8.67 14.83
C VAL A 61 -18.22 9.07 15.38
N GLY A 62 -17.52 8.10 15.97
CA GLY A 62 -16.21 8.32 16.59
C GLY A 62 -15.18 7.32 16.09
N ILE A 63 -14.00 7.81 15.73
CA ILE A 63 -12.81 7.01 15.42
C ILE A 63 -11.81 7.18 16.55
N PHE A 64 -11.10 6.11 16.91
CA PHE A 64 -9.95 6.21 17.79
C PHE A 64 -8.76 5.42 17.26
N TYR A 65 -7.56 5.85 17.66
CA TYR A 65 -6.32 5.12 17.38
C TYR A 65 -5.46 5.03 18.64
N ALA A 66 -4.64 3.99 18.73
CA ALA A 66 -3.84 3.70 19.91
C ALA A 66 -2.61 4.62 20.02
N THR A 67 -2.40 5.23 21.20
CA THR A 67 -1.29 6.18 21.42
C THR A 67 0.10 5.55 21.49
N ASN A 68 0.18 4.24 21.73
CA ASN A 68 1.44 3.49 21.72
C ASN A 68 1.98 3.25 20.29
N ILE A 69 1.20 3.55 19.25
CA ILE A 69 1.66 3.55 17.87
C ILE A 69 2.54 4.79 17.69
N VAL A 70 3.84 4.60 17.55
CA VAL A 70 4.80 5.71 17.38
C VAL A 70 4.80 6.26 15.95
N SER A 71 4.59 5.39 14.96
CA SER A 71 4.61 5.77 13.54
C SER A 71 3.39 6.61 13.16
N GLU A 72 3.65 7.82 12.65
CA GLU A 72 2.63 8.72 12.12
C GLU A 72 1.89 8.11 10.93
N GLY A 73 2.61 7.55 9.96
CA GLY A 73 1.99 6.85 8.82
C GLY A 73 1.08 5.70 9.26
N PHE A 74 1.40 4.98 10.33
CA PHE A 74 0.53 3.94 10.87
C PHE A 74 -0.75 4.54 11.49
N ARG A 75 -0.66 5.67 12.20
CA ARG A 75 -1.85 6.38 12.74
C ARG A 75 -2.75 6.88 11.60
N ARG A 76 -2.16 7.50 10.58
CA ARG A 76 -2.86 7.98 9.37
C ARG A 76 -3.56 6.84 8.65
N PHE A 77 -2.88 5.70 8.49
CA PHE A 77 -3.47 4.49 7.93
C PHE A 77 -4.62 3.97 8.78
N THR A 78 -4.47 3.94 10.11
CA THR A 78 -5.54 3.51 11.03
C THR A 78 -6.79 4.35 10.84
N VAL A 79 -6.68 5.68 10.87
CA VAL A 79 -7.83 6.57 10.66
C VAL A 79 -8.44 6.38 9.27
N SER A 80 -7.60 6.25 8.23
CA SER A 80 -8.07 6.01 6.86
C SER A 80 -8.79 4.67 6.69
N HIS A 81 -8.37 3.64 7.43
CA HIS A 81 -9.02 2.34 7.46
C HIS A 81 -10.40 2.43 8.11
N GLU A 82 -10.51 3.11 9.25
CA GLU A 82 -11.81 3.34 9.88
C GLU A 82 -12.76 4.20 9.01
N LEU A 83 -12.22 5.18 8.27
CA LEU A 83 -12.98 5.91 7.25
C LEU A 83 -13.46 4.97 6.13
N GLY A 84 -12.70 3.93 5.78
CA GLY A 84 -13.16 2.88 4.89
C GLY A 84 -14.39 2.17 5.42
N HIS A 85 -14.43 1.82 6.70
CA HIS A 85 -15.63 1.27 7.33
C HIS A 85 -16.81 2.23 7.34
N TYR A 86 -16.57 3.54 7.37
CA TYR A 86 -17.63 4.53 7.33
C TYR A 86 -18.19 4.76 5.92
N PHE A 87 -17.31 4.88 4.90
CA PHE A 87 -17.71 5.27 3.54
C PHE A 87 -18.07 4.12 2.61
N LEU A 88 -17.58 2.90 2.87
CA LEU A 88 -17.88 1.76 2.01
C LEU A 88 -19.30 1.24 2.27
N GLU A 89 -20.08 1.10 1.20
CA GLU A 89 -21.46 0.64 1.26
C GLU A 89 -21.54 -0.76 1.91
N GLY A 90 -22.42 -0.92 2.89
CA GLY A 90 -22.61 -2.18 3.60
C GLY A 90 -21.66 -2.40 4.78
N HIS A 91 -20.56 -1.63 4.90
CA HIS A 91 -19.65 -1.76 6.05
C HIS A 91 -20.30 -1.31 7.37
N PRO A 92 -20.95 -0.13 7.47
CA PRO A 92 -21.62 0.28 8.71
C PRO A 92 -22.68 -0.72 9.15
N GLU A 93 -23.51 -1.20 8.21
CA GLU A 93 -24.56 -2.17 8.48
C GLU A 93 -24.00 -3.51 8.95
N GLU A 94 -22.90 -3.98 8.37
CA GLU A 94 -22.25 -5.23 8.77
C GLU A 94 -21.66 -5.13 10.18
N ILE A 95 -21.04 -4.01 10.53
CA ILE A 95 -20.52 -3.75 11.87
C ILE A 95 -21.66 -3.73 12.89
N LEU A 96 -22.71 -2.96 12.61
CA LEU A 96 -23.85 -2.75 13.52
C LEU A 96 -24.64 -4.03 13.80
N LYS A 97 -24.59 -5.05 12.93
CA LYS A 97 -25.16 -6.39 13.23
C LYS A 97 -24.49 -7.07 14.42
N SER A 98 -23.20 -6.82 14.62
CA SER A 98 -22.41 -7.47 15.65
C SER A 98 -22.34 -6.64 16.92
N ALA A 99 -22.01 -5.35 16.79
CA ALA A 99 -21.87 -4.43 17.91
C ALA A 99 -21.87 -2.96 17.41
N PRO A 100 -22.16 -1.96 18.26
CA PRO A 100 -22.00 -0.55 17.92
C PRO A 100 -20.52 -0.11 17.80
N ILE A 101 -19.57 -1.02 17.97
CA ILE A 101 -18.13 -0.76 17.93
C ILE A 101 -17.42 -1.82 17.09
N HIS A 102 -16.53 -1.37 16.22
CA HIS A 102 -15.54 -2.20 15.55
C HIS A 102 -14.16 -1.93 16.16
N ILE A 103 -13.37 -2.99 16.40
CA ILE A 103 -12.03 -2.88 16.99
C ILE A 103 -11.03 -3.55 16.06
N SER A 104 -10.15 -2.72 15.52
CA SER A 104 -9.10 -3.10 14.59
C SER A 104 -7.86 -3.52 15.36
N LYS A 105 -7.20 -4.59 14.90
CA LYS A 105 -5.94 -5.09 15.51
C LYS A 105 -4.76 -4.84 14.60
N ALA A 106 -3.61 -4.54 15.21
CA ALA A 106 -2.37 -4.35 14.48
C ALA A 106 -1.86 -5.64 13.85
N GLY A 107 -1.50 -5.57 12.57
CA GLY A 107 -0.77 -6.60 11.83
C GLY A 107 -1.55 -7.21 10.66
N PHE A 108 -0.83 -7.52 9.57
CA PHE A 108 -1.32 -8.19 8.34
C PHE A 108 -1.88 -9.61 8.54
N SER A 109 -2.22 -9.99 9.77
CA SER A 109 -2.64 -11.33 10.20
C SER A 109 -4.14 -11.47 10.48
N GLN A 110 -4.93 -10.39 10.41
CA GLN A 110 -6.37 -10.52 10.19
C GLN A 110 -6.59 -10.64 8.67
N GLY A 111 -7.14 -11.70 8.08
CA GLY A 111 -7.97 -12.75 8.62
C GLY A 111 -9.19 -12.93 7.71
N SER A 112 -9.00 -13.09 6.39
CA SER A 112 -10.01 -13.53 5.40
C SER A 112 -11.39 -12.83 5.33
N ASN A 113 -11.67 -11.84 6.18
CA ASN A 113 -12.94 -11.13 6.24
C ASN A 113 -13.00 -10.08 5.13
N SER A 114 -13.96 -10.27 4.22
CA SER A 114 -14.82 -9.19 3.71
C SER A 114 -14.27 -7.77 3.76
N ILE A 115 -14.74 -7.13 4.82
CA ILE A 115 -14.74 -5.69 5.00
C ILE A 115 -13.38 -5.14 5.45
N GLU A 116 -12.56 -5.93 6.16
CA GLU A 116 -11.22 -5.50 6.60
C GLU A 116 -10.29 -5.26 5.40
N LEU A 117 -10.31 -6.22 4.45
CA LEU A 117 -9.51 -6.11 3.24
C LEU A 117 -10.02 -4.97 2.35
N GLU A 118 -11.34 -4.78 2.26
CA GLU A 118 -11.92 -3.65 1.53
C GLU A 118 -11.53 -2.31 2.19
N ALA A 119 -11.53 -2.22 3.53
CA ALA A 119 -11.11 -1.03 4.28
C ALA A 119 -9.60 -0.74 4.14
N ASP A 120 -8.73 -1.75 4.17
CA ASP A 120 -7.29 -1.60 3.89
C ASP A 120 -7.05 -1.05 2.47
N HIS A 121 -7.79 -1.56 1.50
CA HIS A 121 -7.72 -1.11 0.12
C HIS A 121 -8.23 0.33 -0.04
N PHE A 122 -9.33 0.69 0.63
CA PHE A 122 -9.82 2.07 0.70
C PHE A 122 -8.78 3.00 1.31
N ALA A 123 -8.20 2.65 2.45
CA ALA A 123 -7.17 3.45 3.12
C ALA A 123 -5.95 3.68 2.22
N SER A 124 -5.49 2.63 1.52
CA SER A 124 -4.41 2.71 0.56
C SER A 124 -4.72 3.67 -0.60
N GLY A 125 -5.94 3.61 -1.15
CA GLY A 125 -6.38 4.51 -2.23
C GLY A 125 -6.57 5.96 -1.76
N LEU A 126 -7.06 6.17 -0.54
CA LEU A 126 -7.25 7.48 0.06
C LEU A 126 -5.91 8.19 0.28
N LEU A 127 -4.98 7.52 0.96
CA LEU A 127 -3.68 8.10 1.33
C LEU A 127 -2.72 8.22 0.15
N MET A 128 -2.81 7.31 -0.81
CA MET A 128 -1.96 7.28 -2.00
C MET A 128 -2.79 7.10 -3.27
N PRO A 129 -3.50 8.15 -3.74
CA PRO A 129 -4.28 8.09 -4.97
C PRO A 129 -3.40 7.81 -6.18
N SER A 130 -3.85 6.91 -7.06
CA SER A 130 -3.09 6.40 -8.22
C SER A 130 -2.43 7.51 -9.04
N LYS A 131 -3.19 8.54 -9.42
CA LYS A 131 -2.68 9.70 -10.16
C LYS A 131 -1.51 10.39 -9.47
N LEU A 132 -1.63 10.67 -8.17
CA LEU A 132 -0.57 11.35 -7.42
C LEU A 132 0.66 10.46 -7.24
N VAL A 133 0.45 9.15 -7.09
CA VAL A 133 1.52 8.15 -7.03
C VAL A 133 2.31 8.13 -8.35
N SER A 134 1.62 8.02 -9.50
CA SER A 134 2.26 7.99 -10.82
C SER A 134 3.02 9.28 -11.12
N GLU A 135 2.51 10.46 -10.72
CA GLU A 135 3.24 11.74 -10.85
C GLU A 135 4.56 11.75 -10.05
N VAL A 136 4.56 11.20 -8.83
CA VAL A 136 5.79 11.11 -8.02
C VAL A 136 6.77 10.10 -8.61
N ILE A 137 6.28 8.91 -8.98
CA ILE A 137 7.14 7.83 -9.47
C ILE A 137 7.72 8.16 -10.85
N GLY A 138 6.92 8.74 -11.75
CA GLY A 138 7.35 9.09 -13.10
C GLY A 138 8.36 10.24 -13.16
N THR A 139 8.51 11.02 -12.08
CA THR A 139 9.49 12.12 -12.00
C THR A 139 10.71 11.79 -11.14
N SER A 140 10.71 10.64 -10.47
CA SER A 140 11.78 10.20 -9.57
C SER A 140 12.70 9.19 -10.25
N ARG A 141 13.85 8.90 -9.63
CA ARG A 141 14.70 7.81 -10.11
C ARG A 141 14.01 6.47 -9.88
N VAL A 142 14.04 5.60 -10.88
CA VAL A 142 13.51 4.22 -10.80
C VAL A 142 14.08 3.50 -9.59
N GLY A 143 13.22 2.80 -8.84
CA GLY A 143 13.64 1.96 -7.72
C GLY A 143 13.32 2.56 -6.34
N LEU A 144 14.21 2.35 -5.37
CA LEU A 144 14.00 2.67 -3.97
C LEU A 144 13.85 4.18 -3.71
N ASP A 145 14.59 5.02 -4.44
CA ASP A 145 14.56 6.49 -4.30
C ASP A 145 13.15 7.08 -4.58
N ALA A 146 12.49 6.60 -5.64
CA ALA A 146 11.09 6.96 -5.92
C ALA A 146 10.14 6.53 -4.80
N ILE A 147 10.37 5.37 -4.20
CA ILE A 147 9.54 4.82 -3.12
C ILE A 147 9.72 5.62 -1.82
N GLU A 148 10.96 5.99 -1.49
CA GLU A 148 11.28 6.86 -0.35
C GLU A 148 10.62 8.23 -0.55
N THR A 149 10.78 8.84 -1.73
CA THR A 149 10.14 10.11 -2.08
C THR A 149 8.61 10.04 -1.97
N LEU A 150 8.00 8.94 -2.42
CA LEU A 150 6.56 8.71 -2.27
C LEU A 150 6.14 8.59 -0.81
N GLY A 151 6.89 7.83 0.00
CA GLY A 151 6.63 7.68 1.43
C GLY A 151 6.70 8.99 2.18
N ASP A 152 7.71 9.81 1.90
CA ASP A 152 7.87 11.12 2.52
C ASP A 152 6.74 12.07 2.14
N ARG A 153 6.39 12.15 0.85
CA ARG A 153 5.30 13.04 0.39
C ARG A 153 3.95 12.61 0.94
N ALA A 154 3.61 11.32 0.87
CA ALA A 154 2.31 10.81 1.30
C ALA A 154 2.20 10.62 2.82
N GLU A 155 3.31 10.81 3.57
CA GLU A 155 3.43 10.55 5.00
C GLU A 155 2.99 9.12 5.36
N CYS A 156 3.46 8.15 4.58
CA CYS A 156 3.14 6.73 4.71
C CYS A 156 4.38 5.91 5.06
N SER A 157 4.17 4.67 5.54
CA SER A 157 5.30 3.78 5.79
C SER A 157 5.98 3.38 4.49
N LEU A 158 7.31 3.20 4.51
CA LEU A 158 8.07 2.80 3.33
C LEU A 158 7.52 1.53 2.69
N THR A 159 7.08 0.56 3.50
CA THR A 159 6.44 -0.67 3.02
C THR A 159 5.13 -0.38 2.28
N ALA A 160 4.25 0.46 2.82
CA ALA A 160 2.99 0.80 2.16
C ALA A 160 3.26 1.54 0.83
N SER A 161 4.22 2.46 0.83
CA SER A 161 4.64 3.20 -0.37
C SER A 161 5.24 2.28 -1.42
N ALA A 162 6.06 1.30 -1.03
CA ALA A 162 6.65 0.34 -1.97
C ALA A 162 5.58 -0.52 -2.64
N ILE A 163 4.64 -1.05 -1.85
CA ILE A 163 3.51 -1.83 -2.38
C ILE A 163 2.71 -0.98 -3.36
N ARG A 164 2.41 0.25 -2.98
CA ARG A 164 1.62 1.16 -3.82
C ARG A 164 2.37 1.56 -5.09
N ALA A 165 3.68 1.76 -5.00
CA ALA A 165 4.52 2.04 -6.15
C ALA A 165 4.49 0.90 -7.16
N ALA A 166 4.66 -0.35 -6.71
CA ALA A 166 4.58 -1.52 -7.58
C ALA A 166 3.19 -1.69 -8.23
N GLU A 167 2.11 -1.22 -7.59
CA GLU A 167 0.76 -1.26 -8.17
C GLU A 167 0.50 -0.17 -9.23
N CYS A 168 1.21 0.96 -9.16
CA CYS A 168 0.95 2.15 -9.97
C CYS A 168 2.06 2.52 -10.96
N CYS A 169 3.23 1.88 -10.88
CA CYS A 169 4.34 2.16 -11.78
C CYS A 169 4.13 1.49 -13.14
N ASP A 170 4.52 2.21 -14.19
CA ASP A 170 4.38 1.73 -15.57
C ASP A 170 5.60 0.89 -15.99
N TYR A 171 6.75 1.09 -15.35
CA TYR A 171 7.95 0.30 -15.58
C TYR A 171 8.00 -0.99 -14.72
N PRO A 172 8.80 -1.99 -15.12
CA PRO A 172 8.96 -3.22 -14.36
C PRO A 172 9.56 -2.98 -12.97
N MET A 173 8.77 -3.26 -11.92
CA MET A 173 9.20 -3.24 -10.53
C MET A 173 8.70 -4.49 -9.78
N ALA A 174 9.57 -5.06 -8.93
CA ALA A 174 9.19 -6.03 -7.92
C ALA A 174 9.56 -5.52 -6.53
N VAL A 175 8.63 -5.62 -5.60
CA VAL A 175 8.83 -5.30 -4.19
C VAL A 175 8.69 -6.58 -3.37
N ILE A 176 9.74 -6.93 -2.63
CA ILE A 176 9.79 -8.11 -1.79
C ILE A 176 10.04 -7.66 -0.35
N VAL A 177 9.25 -8.18 0.59
CA VAL A 177 9.53 -8.06 2.02
C VAL A 177 9.94 -9.41 2.55
N SER A 178 11.03 -9.43 3.32
CA SER A 178 11.59 -10.63 3.93
C SER A 178 11.85 -10.45 5.42
N SER A 179 11.94 -11.56 6.14
CA SER A 179 12.35 -11.62 7.55
C SER A 179 13.35 -12.74 7.70
N GLY A 180 14.59 -12.42 8.05
CA GLY A 180 15.69 -13.39 8.03
C GLY A 180 15.88 -13.96 6.63
N ASP A 181 15.88 -15.28 6.49
CA ASP A 181 16.08 -15.95 5.20
C ASP A 181 14.77 -16.27 4.45
N GLU A 182 13.63 -15.78 4.92
CA GLU A 182 12.31 -16.11 4.37
C GLU A 182 11.58 -14.90 3.75
N VAL A 183 10.91 -15.14 2.64
CA VAL A 183 10.00 -14.18 2.01
C VAL A 183 8.73 -14.08 2.87
N ALA A 184 8.41 -12.87 3.31
CA ALA A 184 7.14 -12.57 3.97
C ALA A 184 6.02 -12.37 2.93
N TYR A 185 6.28 -11.54 1.92
CA TYR A 185 5.36 -11.24 0.82
C TYR A 185 6.09 -10.56 -0.35
N ALA A 186 5.50 -10.63 -1.54
CA ALA A 186 6.03 -10.01 -2.75
C ALA A 186 4.90 -9.41 -3.60
N PHE A 187 5.16 -8.24 -4.16
CA PHE A 187 4.27 -7.48 -5.04
C PHE A 187 5.02 -7.18 -6.33
N LEU A 188 4.38 -7.43 -7.47
CA LEU A 188 4.97 -7.25 -8.79
C LEU A 188 4.08 -6.29 -9.58
N SER A 189 4.69 -5.33 -10.28
CA SER A 189 3.97 -4.50 -11.25
C SER A 189 3.46 -5.36 -12.41
N GLU A 190 2.43 -4.88 -13.11
CA GLU A 190 1.89 -5.59 -14.26
C GLU A 190 2.92 -5.71 -15.39
N SER A 191 3.75 -4.69 -15.61
CA SER A 191 4.89 -4.75 -16.54
C SER A 191 5.96 -5.74 -16.09
N PHE A 192 6.25 -5.86 -14.79
CA PHE A 192 7.19 -6.88 -14.29
C PHE A 192 6.69 -8.31 -14.54
N LYS A 193 5.39 -8.56 -14.35
CA LYS A 193 4.78 -9.89 -14.64
C LYS A 193 4.87 -10.29 -16.11
N LYS A 194 4.95 -9.32 -17.02
CA LYS A 194 5.08 -9.55 -18.46
C LYS A 194 6.50 -9.89 -18.91
N LEU A 195 7.51 -9.74 -18.04
CA LEU A 195 8.92 -9.98 -18.40
C LEU A 195 9.20 -11.45 -18.79
N ASP A 196 8.58 -12.42 -18.12
CA ASP A 196 8.69 -13.86 -18.43
C ASP A 196 7.54 -14.65 -17.75
N LYS A 197 7.49 -15.97 -17.94
CA LYS A 197 6.65 -16.88 -17.15
C LYS A 197 7.26 -17.08 -15.76
N LEU A 198 7.07 -16.10 -14.88
CA LEU A 198 7.64 -16.09 -13.54
C LEU A 198 6.94 -17.09 -12.61
N THR A 199 7.74 -17.83 -11.85
CA THR A 199 7.24 -18.55 -10.66
C THR A 199 7.20 -17.58 -9.49
N PHE A 200 6.01 -17.29 -8.97
CA PHE A 200 5.83 -16.35 -7.87
C PHE A 200 6.57 -16.78 -6.59
N LEU A 201 7.22 -15.81 -5.93
CA LEU A 201 7.79 -15.96 -4.60
C LEU A 201 6.67 -16.25 -3.60
N ARG A 202 6.77 -17.39 -2.90
CA ARG A 202 5.76 -17.81 -1.93
C ARG A 202 6.11 -17.28 -0.55
N LYS A 203 5.10 -16.89 0.23
CA LYS A 203 5.24 -16.61 1.65
C LYS A 203 5.83 -17.82 2.38
N GLY A 204 6.85 -17.58 3.21
CA GLY A 204 7.65 -18.61 3.90
C GLY A 204 8.66 -19.33 2.98
N GLY A 205 8.78 -18.92 1.72
CA GLY A 205 9.79 -19.46 0.81
C GLY A 205 11.18 -18.90 1.13
N PRO A 206 12.26 -19.65 0.86
CA PRO A 206 13.61 -19.19 1.12
C PRO A 206 14.02 -18.07 0.16
N LEU A 207 14.83 -17.13 0.65
CA LEU A 207 15.51 -16.16 -0.18
C LEU A 207 16.57 -16.84 -1.07
N PRO A 208 16.70 -16.40 -2.33
CA PRO A 208 17.78 -16.86 -3.21
C PRO A 208 19.17 -16.43 -2.70
N ALA A 209 20.21 -16.86 -3.39
CA ALA A 209 21.56 -16.35 -3.14
C ALA A 209 21.70 -14.93 -3.66
N SER A 210 21.26 -13.96 -2.86
CA SER A 210 21.13 -12.56 -3.24
C SER A 210 21.73 -11.60 -2.21
N TYR A 211 21.82 -10.32 -2.58
CA TYR A 211 22.25 -9.26 -1.67
C TYR A 211 21.33 -9.15 -0.46
N THR A 212 20.01 -9.32 -0.62
CA THR A 212 19.04 -9.34 0.48
C THR A 212 19.37 -10.43 1.50
N ARG A 213 19.68 -11.64 1.05
CA ARG A 213 20.01 -12.74 1.97
C ARG A 213 21.30 -12.46 2.73
N ASP A 214 22.33 -11.97 2.04
CA ASP A 214 23.59 -11.62 2.69
C ASP A 214 23.44 -10.41 3.63
N PHE A 215 22.60 -9.44 3.28
CA PHE A 215 22.24 -8.29 4.11
C PHE A 215 21.55 -8.73 5.41
N ASN A 216 20.60 -9.67 5.32
CA ASN A 216 19.82 -10.18 6.46
C ASN A 216 20.64 -11.01 7.46
N ARG A 217 21.83 -11.51 7.08
CA ARG A 217 22.71 -12.24 8.01
C ARG A 217 23.24 -11.39 9.16
N ASN A 218 23.30 -10.07 8.99
CA ASN A 218 23.65 -9.14 10.04
C ASN A 218 22.40 -8.38 10.48
N SER A 219 21.88 -8.72 11.66
CA SER A 219 20.68 -8.08 12.22
C SER A 219 20.83 -6.58 12.43
N ASP A 220 22.06 -6.07 12.55
CA ASP A 220 22.32 -4.63 12.66
C ASP A 220 22.03 -3.88 11.37
N ASN A 221 22.13 -4.55 10.22
CA ASN A 221 21.75 -3.95 8.94
C ASN A 221 20.25 -3.65 8.91
N VAL A 222 19.45 -4.59 9.41
CA VAL A 222 17.98 -4.48 9.47
C VAL A 222 17.56 -3.46 10.51
N SER A 223 18.06 -3.59 11.74
CA SER A 223 17.63 -2.76 12.88
C SER A 223 18.06 -1.30 12.76
N ALA A 224 19.19 -1.01 12.12
CA ALA A 224 19.69 0.35 11.89
C ALA A 224 19.25 0.96 10.55
N ALA A 225 18.28 0.34 9.87
CA ALA A 225 17.75 0.79 8.57
C ALA A 225 18.86 1.09 7.54
N ARG A 226 19.86 0.21 7.45
CA ARG A 226 20.94 0.36 6.47
C ARG A 226 20.43 0.07 5.07
N THR A 227 21.20 0.50 4.08
CA THR A 227 20.93 0.25 2.67
C THR A 227 22.09 -0.46 1.98
N VAL A 228 21.78 -1.27 0.96
CA VAL A 228 22.76 -1.79 0.00
C VAL A 228 22.10 -1.85 -1.38
N CYS A 229 22.88 -1.63 -2.43
CA CYS A 229 22.47 -1.77 -3.82
C CYS A 229 23.50 -2.65 -4.53
N GLY A 230 23.02 -3.57 -5.37
CA GLY A 230 23.87 -4.44 -6.18
C GLY A 230 23.14 -4.92 -7.43
N GLN A 231 23.88 -5.47 -8.39
CA GLN A 231 23.28 -6.01 -9.61
C GLN A 231 22.91 -7.49 -9.45
N THR A 232 21.72 -7.85 -9.90
CA THR A 232 21.19 -9.22 -9.92
C THR A 232 20.61 -9.56 -11.30
N THR A 233 20.10 -10.77 -11.47
CA THR A 233 19.32 -11.12 -12.65
C THR A 233 17.93 -11.63 -12.30
N LEU A 234 16.98 -11.48 -13.22
CA LEU A 234 15.63 -12.00 -13.07
C LEU A 234 15.62 -13.50 -12.71
N ALA A 235 16.55 -14.28 -13.30
CA ALA A 235 16.68 -15.71 -13.06
C ALA A 235 17.27 -16.07 -11.68
N ASP A 236 17.92 -15.13 -11.00
CA ASP A 236 18.43 -15.35 -9.64
C ASP A 236 17.30 -15.31 -8.62
N TRP A 237 16.25 -14.52 -8.89
CA TRP A 237 15.09 -14.34 -8.01
C TRP A 237 13.88 -15.17 -8.40
N PHE A 238 13.65 -15.36 -9.70
CA PHE A 238 12.47 -16.06 -10.21
C PHE A 238 12.91 -17.25 -11.06
N SER A 239 12.20 -18.36 -10.94
CA SER A 239 12.43 -19.52 -11.82
C SER A 239 11.96 -19.18 -13.24
N CYS A 240 12.86 -18.62 -14.04
CA CYS A 240 12.63 -18.22 -15.43
C CYS A 240 13.86 -18.50 -16.31
N THR A 241 13.72 -18.35 -17.64
CA THR A 241 14.83 -18.63 -18.58
C THR A 241 15.58 -17.36 -18.97
N ARG A 242 14.93 -16.19 -18.87
CA ARG A 242 15.56 -14.90 -19.18
C ARG A 242 16.49 -14.44 -18.05
N ARG A 243 17.69 -13.96 -18.44
CA ARG A 243 18.70 -13.36 -17.54
C ARG A 243 18.76 -11.85 -17.71
N LEU A 244 17.61 -11.20 -17.57
CA LEU A 244 17.54 -9.73 -17.58
C LEU A 244 18.28 -9.20 -16.35
N ARG A 245 19.08 -8.14 -16.53
CA ARG A 245 19.77 -7.46 -15.44
C ARG A 245 18.78 -6.59 -14.69
N LEU A 246 18.87 -6.63 -13.36
CA LEU A 246 18.07 -5.82 -12.46
C LEU A 246 19.01 -5.25 -11.39
N ASP A 247 18.68 -4.08 -10.88
CA ASP A 247 19.23 -3.58 -9.65
C ASP A 247 18.43 -4.19 -8.48
N GLU A 248 19.16 -4.66 -7.46
CA GLU A 248 18.64 -5.18 -6.20
C GLU A 248 18.97 -4.16 -5.11
N GLU A 249 17.99 -3.30 -4.80
CA GLU A 249 18.09 -2.29 -3.76
C GLU A 249 17.44 -2.80 -2.48
N VAL A 250 18.18 -2.79 -1.38
CA VAL A 250 17.78 -3.42 -0.12
C VAL A 250 17.87 -2.40 1.00
N ILE A 251 16.83 -2.35 1.84
CA ILE A 251 16.77 -1.49 3.03
C ILE A 251 16.17 -2.22 4.22
N GLY A 252 16.78 -2.04 5.40
CA GLY A 252 16.24 -2.52 6.67
C GLY A 252 15.04 -1.70 7.13
N LEU A 253 13.97 -2.35 7.61
CA LEU A 253 12.76 -1.68 8.13
C LEU A 253 12.78 -1.51 9.66
N GLY A 254 13.98 -1.51 10.26
CA GLY A 254 14.18 -1.18 11.66
C GLY A 254 13.71 -2.24 12.64
N SER A 255 13.10 -1.79 13.75
CA SER A 255 12.75 -2.64 14.91
C SER A 255 11.75 -3.75 14.61
N TYR A 256 11.05 -3.68 13.47
CA TYR A 256 10.12 -4.73 13.04
C TYR A 256 10.82 -5.98 12.52
N GLY A 257 12.13 -5.91 12.26
CA GLY A 257 12.92 -7.06 11.80
C GLY A 257 12.68 -7.48 10.35
N PHE A 258 12.00 -6.63 9.57
CA PHE A 258 11.77 -6.86 8.14
C PHE A 258 12.79 -6.13 7.28
N THR A 259 13.02 -6.66 6.09
CA THR A 259 13.85 -6.06 5.05
C THR A 259 13.01 -5.88 3.79
N LEU A 260 13.07 -4.68 3.20
CA LEU A 260 12.47 -4.38 1.91
C LEU A 260 13.52 -4.56 0.81
N THR A 261 13.13 -5.16 -0.29
CA THR A 261 13.94 -5.33 -1.50
C THR A 261 13.15 -4.84 -2.69
N VAL A 262 13.75 -3.97 -3.49
CA VAL A 262 13.20 -3.46 -4.73
C VAL A 262 14.05 -4.00 -5.86
N LEU A 263 13.42 -4.71 -6.80
CA LEU A 263 14.04 -5.12 -8.05
C LEU A 263 13.49 -4.27 -9.17
N SER A 264 14.36 -3.56 -9.87
CA SER A 264 13.99 -2.69 -10.99
C SER A 264 15.14 -2.58 -11.99
N SER A 265 14.95 -1.86 -13.09
CA SER A 265 16.03 -1.56 -14.03
C SER A 265 15.70 -0.30 -14.80
N GLU A 266 16.62 0.67 -14.81
CA GLU A 266 16.51 1.87 -15.64
C GLU A 266 16.45 1.49 -17.14
N GLU A 267 17.16 0.45 -17.56
CA GLU A 267 17.15 -0.04 -18.96
C GLU A 267 15.80 -0.62 -19.40
N LEU A 268 14.96 -1.06 -18.45
CA LEU A 268 13.63 -1.62 -18.72
C LEU A 268 12.50 -0.61 -18.52
N ALA A 269 12.82 0.60 -18.06
CA ALA A 269 11.83 1.65 -17.81
C ALA A 269 11.45 2.45 -19.06
N GLU A 270 12.23 2.34 -20.15
CA GLU A 270 11.88 2.90 -21.45
C GLU A 270 10.99 1.90 -22.23
N ASP A 271 9.66 2.04 -22.14
CA ASP A 271 8.70 1.29 -22.98
C ASP A 271 8.13 2.21 -24.09
N PRO A 272 8.28 1.88 -25.39
CA PRO A 272 7.78 2.70 -26.52
C PRO A 272 6.26 2.78 -26.70
N ASP A 273 5.45 2.11 -25.86
CA ASP A 273 3.99 2.00 -26.00
C ASP A 273 3.20 2.92 -25.02
N ASP A 274 3.70 4.13 -24.78
CA ASP A 274 3.06 5.21 -23.97
C ASP A 274 1.67 5.65 -24.52
N GLU A 275 1.26 5.17 -25.70
CA GLU A 275 -0.03 5.48 -26.33
C GLU A 275 -1.20 4.61 -25.79
N ASP A 276 -0.95 3.38 -25.33
CA ASP A 276 -2.01 2.43 -24.94
C ASP A 276 -2.66 2.76 -23.57
N GLN A 277 -1.92 3.40 -22.66
CA GLN A 277 -2.43 3.75 -21.32
C GLN A 277 -3.45 4.88 -21.34
N ALA A 278 -3.25 5.87 -22.22
CA ALA A 278 -4.21 6.96 -22.41
C ALA A 278 -5.55 6.44 -22.94
N GLU A 279 -5.53 5.38 -23.76
CA GLU A 279 -6.75 4.74 -24.26
C GLU A 279 -7.48 3.94 -23.18
N GLU A 280 -6.77 3.22 -22.30
CA GLU A 280 -7.39 2.47 -21.21
C GLU A 280 -8.02 3.37 -20.14
N GLU A 281 -7.37 4.49 -19.78
CA GLU A 281 -7.96 5.51 -18.88
C GLU A 281 -9.19 6.17 -19.52
N ALA A 282 -9.15 6.49 -20.81
CA ALA A 282 -10.30 7.06 -21.53
C ALA A 282 -11.47 6.07 -21.64
N LEU A 283 -11.18 4.78 -21.82
CA LEU A 283 -12.15 3.70 -21.77
C LEU A 283 -12.77 3.62 -20.38
N ILE A 284 -11.99 3.62 -19.30
CA ILE A 284 -12.50 3.54 -17.93
C ILE A 284 -13.34 4.77 -17.54
N ASP A 285 -12.95 5.98 -17.97
CA ASP A 285 -13.72 7.21 -17.74
C ASP A 285 -15.07 7.17 -18.47
N SER A 286 -15.11 6.60 -19.69
CA SER A 286 -16.35 6.44 -20.47
C SER A 286 -17.40 5.53 -19.83
N TRP A 287 -17.00 4.66 -18.89
CA TRP A 287 -17.90 3.77 -18.15
C TRP A 287 -18.34 4.30 -16.78
N THR A 288 -17.90 5.50 -16.37
CA THR A 288 -18.34 6.11 -15.10
C THR A 288 -19.73 6.76 -15.28
N PRO A 289 -20.80 6.27 -14.62
CA PRO A 289 -22.14 6.81 -14.82
C PRO A 289 -22.22 8.25 -14.31
N ARG A 290 -22.41 9.20 -15.24
CA ARG A 290 -22.70 10.59 -14.90
C ARG A 290 -24.17 10.71 -14.49
N PHE A 291 -24.43 10.63 -13.19
CA PHE A 291 -25.75 10.98 -12.68
C PHE A 291 -26.00 12.47 -12.91
N ALA A 292 -26.94 12.78 -13.80
CA ALA A 292 -27.44 14.13 -13.98
C ALA A 292 -28.11 14.57 -12.67
N ARG A 293 -27.51 15.53 -11.95
CA ARG A 293 -28.24 16.26 -10.90
C ARG A 293 -29.29 17.11 -11.59
N GLY A 294 -30.52 16.58 -11.65
CA GLY A 294 -31.68 17.23 -12.25
C GLY A 294 -32.60 17.82 -11.19
N ARG A 295 -32.48 19.14 -11.03
CA ARG A 295 -33.45 20.13 -10.52
C ARG A 295 -33.88 20.10 -9.05
#